data_AF-A0A171DJ87-F1
#
_entry.id   AF-A0A171DJ87-F1
#
_cell.length_a   1.000
_cell.length_b   1.000
_cell.length_c   1.000
_cell.angle_alpha   90.00
_cell.angle_beta   90.00
_cell.angle_gamma   90.00
#
_symmetry.space_group_name_H-M   'P 1'
#
loop_
_entity.id
_entity.type
_entity.pdbx_description
1 polymer ?
#
loop_
_entity_poly.entity_id
_entity_poly.type
_entity_poly.pdbx_seq_one_letter_code
_entity_poly.pdbx_strand_id
1 'polypeptide(L)'
;MEQYDTAVMADCFASAKNTFNCLIGQLTDPATAALSHDLLEDLVAEQGRELLRRLLQAHLDLRAMRERRATLRARRDAGGAGVIGADEVVRRRLETGHHRQLATMMGTVTVTRCAWRAPGAANLYPADAALSLPAGRHSAGLARLAVREAVHGSFDAAQAAITSRCGPVIGKRQLQEAVVAAAADIDAFYAQQIPLPCTAEELLVLSGARQGRGDAPRRLAAGRPAGGRAPPREVPHPAGLRGEALPQAHGHAGRGLRRRSRTPPAP
;
A
#
# COMPACT_ATOMS: atom_id res chain seq x y z
N MET A 1 15.94 -37.78 7.79
CA MET A 1 15.87 -36.63 6.85
C MET A 1 15.56 -35.29 7.54
N GLU A 2 15.21 -35.28 8.83
CA GLU A 2 14.67 -34.09 9.52
C GLU A 2 15.67 -32.94 9.76
N GLN A 3 16.94 -33.23 10.08
CA GLN A 3 17.93 -32.19 10.42
C GLN A 3 18.09 -31.09 9.35
N TYR A 4 17.89 -31.42 8.07
CA TYR A 4 18.01 -30.46 6.97
C TYR A 4 16.81 -29.50 6.88
N ASP A 5 15.60 -29.93 7.25
CA ASP A 5 14.44 -29.02 7.30
C ASP A 5 14.55 -28.07 8.51
N THR A 6 15.10 -28.51 9.65
CA THR A 6 15.33 -27.65 10.82
C THR A 6 16.33 -26.52 10.54
N ALA A 7 17.46 -26.83 9.91
CA ALA A 7 18.47 -25.82 9.53
C ALA A 7 17.89 -24.77 8.56
N VAL A 8 17.18 -25.24 7.53
CA VAL A 8 16.55 -24.38 6.51
C VAL A 8 15.42 -23.52 7.10
N MET A 9 14.71 -24.01 8.13
CA MET A 9 13.77 -23.19 8.90
C MET A 9 14.49 -22.16 9.79
N ALA A 10 15.67 -22.47 10.33
CA ALA A 10 16.46 -21.49 11.08
C ALA A 10 16.91 -20.32 10.20
N ASP A 11 17.29 -20.57 8.95
CA ASP A 11 17.74 -19.56 7.98
C ASP A 11 16.66 -18.53 7.64
N CYS A 12 15.43 -18.97 7.30
CA CYS A 12 14.35 -18.03 6.94
C CYS A 12 14.00 -17.06 8.08
N PHE A 13 14.03 -17.54 9.32
CA PHE A 13 13.71 -16.73 10.49
C PHE A 13 14.92 -15.97 11.05
N ALA A 14 16.13 -16.15 10.52
CA ALA A 14 17.35 -15.48 11.00
C ALA A 14 17.20 -13.95 10.97
N SER A 15 16.61 -13.38 9.91
CA SER A 15 16.39 -11.92 9.84
C SER A 15 15.40 -11.41 10.89
N ALA A 16 14.35 -12.17 11.20
CA ALA A 16 13.38 -11.80 12.23
C ALA A 16 13.98 -11.93 13.65
N LYS A 17 14.74 -13.00 13.90
CA LYS A 17 15.50 -13.19 15.15
C LYS A 17 16.50 -12.06 15.38
N ASN A 18 17.23 -11.65 14.34
CA ASN A 18 18.18 -10.54 14.44
C ASN A 18 17.45 -9.22 14.79
N THR A 19 16.33 -8.91 14.14
CA THR A 19 15.52 -7.73 14.49
C THR A 19 14.99 -7.78 15.93
N PHE A 20 14.52 -8.93 16.40
CA PHE A 20 14.10 -9.10 17.80
C PHE A 20 15.25 -8.91 18.80
N ASN A 21 16.40 -9.49 18.53
CA ASN A 21 17.59 -9.34 19.37
C ASN A 21 18.12 -7.89 19.36
N CYS A 22 18.05 -7.18 18.22
CA CYS A 22 18.36 -5.76 18.15
C CYS A 22 17.40 -4.90 18.97
N LEU A 23 16.09 -5.21 18.96
CA LEU A 23 15.10 -4.52 19.79
C LEU A 23 15.36 -4.77 21.28
N ILE A 24 15.65 -6.01 21.69
CA ILE A 24 16.08 -6.29 23.08
C ILE A 24 17.33 -5.48 23.43
N GLY A 25 18.34 -5.50 22.56
CA GLY A 25 19.58 -4.73 22.75
C GLY A 25 19.33 -3.24 22.98
N GLN A 26 18.47 -2.62 22.16
CA GLN A 26 18.04 -1.23 22.33
C GLN A 26 17.34 -1.00 23.67
N LEU A 27 16.38 -1.84 24.04
CA LEU A 27 15.63 -1.72 25.31
C LEU A 27 16.49 -2.00 26.56
N THR A 28 17.64 -2.66 26.40
CA THR A 28 18.65 -2.83 27.46
C THR A 28 19.73 -1.74 27.45
N ASP A 29 19.75 -0.84 26.46
CA ASP A 29 20.74 0.22 26.36
C ASP A 29 20.44 1.33 27.38
N PRO A 30 21.39 1.75 28.23
CA PRO A 30 21.22 2.85 29.18
C PRO A 30 20.69 4.16 28.57
N ALA A 31 20.93 4.41 27.28
CA ALA A 31 20.36 5.56 26.58
C ALA A 31 18.82 5.53 26.50
N THR A 32 18.20 4.34 26.46
CA THR A 32 16.73 4.24 26.49
C THR A 32 16.13 4.45 27.87
N ALA A 33 16.90 4.29 28.95
CA ALA A 33 16.46 4.61 30.31
C ALA A 33 16.25 6.13 30.54
N ALA A 34 16.74 6.98 29.64
CA ALA A 34 16.50 8.43 29.64
C ALA A 34 15.27 8.84 28.79
N LEU A 35 14.61 7.92 28.10
CA LEU A 35 13.38 8.21 27.35
C LEU A 35 12.18 8.34 28.29
N SER A 36 11.27 9.25 27.97
CA SER A 36 9.92 9.27 28.55
C SER A 36 9.08 8.09 28.03
N HIS A 37 8.04 7.74 28.78
CA HIS A 37 7.24 6.53 28.53
C HIS A 37 6.58 6.51 27.14
N ASP A 38 6.10 7.66 26.68
CA ASP A 38 5.53 7.87 25.35
C ASP A 38 6.54 7.60 24.21
N LEU A 39 7.77 8.11 24.34
CA LEU A 39 8.85 7.85 23.38
C LEU A 39 9.28 6.37 23.38
N LEU A 40 9.21 5.70 24.53
CA LEU A 40 9.47 4.27 24.63
C LEU A 40 8.35 3.44 23.98
N GLU A 41 7.08 3.82 24.16
CA GLU A 41 5.94 3.21 23.48
C GLU A 41 6.07 3.33 21.94
N ASP A 42 6.39 4.53 21.43
CA ASP A 42 6.56 4.77 20.00
C ASP A 42 7.69 3.91 19.40
N LEU A 43 8.83 3.81 20.10
CA LEU A 43 9.97 2.98 19.68
C LEU A 43 9.59 1.48 19.65
N VAL A 44 8.95 0.97 20.70
CA VAL A 44 8.50 -0.43 20.76
C VAL A 44 7.44 -0.71 19.69
N ALA A 45 6.50 0.20 19.46
CA ALA A 45 5.49 0.08 18.44
C ALA A 45 6.10 0.05 17.03
N GLU A 46 7.09 0.91 16.73
CA GLU A 46 7.75 0.93 15.43
C GLU A 46 8.58 -0.33 15.15
N GLN A 47 9.48 -0.70 16.06
CA GLN A 47 10.31 -1.88 15.88
C GLN A 47 9.48 -3.17 15.92
N GLY A 48 8.39 -3.19 16.71
CA GLY A 48 7.41 -4.27 16.74
C GLY A 48 6.70 -4.47 15.40
N ARG A 49 6.29 -3.39 14.70
CA ARG A 49 5.72 -3.49 13.34
C ARG A 49 6.69 -4.15 12.36
N GLU A 50 7.95 -3.74 12.36
CA GLU A 50 8.97 -4.29 11.46
C GLU A 50 9.30 -5.76 11.79
N LEU A 51 9.32 -6.14 13.07
CA LEU A 51 9.45 -7.54 13.49
C LEU A 51 8.30 -8.40 12.98
N LEU A 52 7.04 -7.96 13.16
CA LEU A 52 5.86 -8.67 12.67
C LEU A 52 5.87 -8.80 11.14
N ARG A 53 6.31 -7.77 10.41
CA ARG A 53 6.53 -7.82 8.96
C ARG A 53 7.54 -8.90 8.56
N ARG A 54 8.67 -8.98 9.26
CA ARG A 54 9.73 -9.98 8.99
C ARG A 54 9.30 -11.40 9.32
N LEU A 55 8.51 -11.60 10.37
CA LEU A 55 7.93 -12.91 10.69
C LEU A 55 6.96 -13.37 9.58
N LEU A 56 6.11 -12.47 9.06
CA LEU A 56 5.25 -12.78 7.92
C LEU A 56 6.04 -13.09 6.65
N GLN A 57 7.10 -12.32 6.36
CA GLN A 57 8.01 -12.57 5.24
C GLN A 57 8.68 -13.95 5.36
N ALA A 58 9.27 -14.27 6.50
CA ALA A 58 9.94 -15.56 6.75
C ALA A 58 9.01 -16.77 6.56
N HIS A 59 7.74 -16.65 6.94
CA HIS A 59 6.73 -17.69 6.70
C HIS A 59 6.38 -17.86 5.22
N LEU A 60 6.30 -16.77 4.45
CA LEU A 60 6.09 -16.80 3.00
C LEU A 60 7.29 -17.41 2.27
N ASP A 61 8.52 -17.08 2.69
CA ASP A 61 9.75 -17.65 2.12
C ASP A 61 9.86 -19.16 2.42
N LEU A 62 9.51 -19.57 3.65
CA LEU A 62 9.40 -20.98 4.00
C LEU A 62 8.37 -21.73 3.13
N ARG A 63 7.20 -21.12 2.86
CA ARG A 63 6.21 -21.67 1.94
C ARG A 63 6.75 -21.78 0.51
N ALA A 64 7.43 -20.75 0.01
CA ALA A 64 8.03 -20.75 -1.32
C ALA A 64 9.10 -21.86 -1.48
N MET A 65 9.92 -22.09 -0.46
CA MET A 65 10.88 -23.19 -0.45
C MET A 65 10.19 -24.56 -0.43
N ARG A 66 9.13 -24.73 0.38
CA ARG A 66 8.35 -25.97 0.45
C ARG A 66 7.64 -26.26 -0.87
N GLU A 67 7.04 -25.26 -1.51
CA GLU A 67 6.44 -25.35 -2.84
C GLU A 67 7.50 -25.77 -3.88
N ARG A 68 8.66 -25.09 -3.92
CA ARG A 68 9.76 -25.43 -4.83
C ARG A 68 10.25 -26.87 -4.63
N ARG A 69 10.44 -27.31 -3.38
CA ARG A 69 10.85 -28.69 -3.05
C ARG A 69 9.81 -29.73 -3.46
N ALA A 70 8.53 -29.50 -3.14
CA ALA A 70 7.43 -30.39 -3.53
C ALA A 70 7.31 -30.50 -5.06
N THR A 71 7.36 -29.36 -5.75
CA THR A 71 7.26 -29.27 -7.22
C THR A 71 8.43 -29.97 -7.93
N LEU A 72 9.66 -29.80 -7.43
CA LEU A 72 10.85 -30.46 -8.00
C LEU A 72 10.85 -31.98 -7.73
N ARG A 73 10.32 -32.44 -6.59
CA ARG A 73 10.12 -33.88 -6.31
C ARG A 73 9.07 -34.46 -7.24
N ALA A 74 7.85 -33.90 -7.26
CA ALA A 74 6.77 -34.35 -8.15
C ALA A 74 7.19 -34.42 -9.63
N ARG A 75 8.06 -33.52 -10.11
CA ARG A 75 8.62 -33.60 -11.46
C ARG A 75 9.56 -34.78 -11.72
N ARG A 76 10.36 -35.18 -10.73
CA ARG A 76 11.24 -36.36 -10.81
C ARG A 76 10.39 -37.63 -10.78
N ASP A 77 9.43 -37.69 -9.87
CA ASP A 77 8.65 -38.89 -9.58
C ASP A 77 7.59 -39.16 -10.68
N ALA A 78 6.90 -38.11 -11.16
CA ALA A 78 5.82 -38.22 -12.14
C ALA A 78 6.27 -37.97 -13.60
N GLY A 79 7.56 -38.14 -13.91
CA GLY A 79 8.09 -38.08 -15.29
C GLY A 79 7.82 -36.78 -16.06
N GLY A 80 7.59 -35.65 -15.36
CA GLY A 80 7.21 -34.38 -15.98
C GLY A 80 5.71 -34.16 -16.21
N ALA A 81 4.83 -34.87 -15.49
CA ALA A 81 3.41 -34.54 -15.41
C ALA A 81 3.18 -33.04 -15.17
N GLY A 82 2.25 -32.46 -15.94
CA GLY A 82 1.92 -31.04 -15.89
C GLY A 82 0.75 -30.75 -14.94
N VAL A 83 0.60 -29.48 -14.54
CA VAL A 83 -0.58 -29.03 -13.78
C VAL A 83 -1.66 -28.57 -14.75
N ILE A 84 -2.88 -29.02 -14.55
CA ILE A 84 -4.06 -28.62 -15.32
C ILE A 84 -4.67 -27.37 -14.66
N GLY A 85 -4.98 -26.34 -15.45
CA GLY A 85 -5.69 -25.15 -14.96
C GLY A 85 -7.21 -25.31 -15.06
N ALA A 86 -7.95 -24.30 -14.58
CA ALA A 86 -9.41 -24.23 -14.76
C ALA A 86 -9.82 -24.00 -16.23
N ASP A 87 -8.86 -23.68 -17.10
CA ASP A 87 -8.97 -23.62 -18.56
C ASP A 87 -8.67 -24.97 -19.24
N GLU A 88 -8.56 -26.06 -18.47
CA GLU A 88 -8.24 -27.43 -18.91
C GLU A 88 -6.88 -27.62 -19.62
N VAL A 89 -6.09 -26.54 -19.76
CA VAL A 89 -4.77 -26.59 -20.41
C VAL A 89 -3.70 -27.16 -19.48
N VAL A 90 -3.07 -28.26 -19.92
CA VAL A 90 -1.94 -28.92 -19.24
C VAL A 90 -0.65 -28.10 -19.35
N ARG A 91 -0.15 -27.59 -18.22
CA ARG A 91 1.08 -26.79 -18.15
C ARG A 91 2.26 -27.64 -17.71
N ARG A 92 3.20 -27.89 -18.62
CA ARG A 92 4.39 -28.75 -18.41
C ARG A 92 5.71 -27.99 -18.22
N ARG A 93 5.76 -26.67 -18.40
CA ARG A 93 6.97 -25.87 -18.11
C ARG A 93 6.85 -25.23 -16.73
N LEU A 94 7.93 -25.25 -15.96
CA LEU A 94 8.02 -24.68 -14.61
C LEU A 94 9.08 -23.59 -14.60
N GLU A 95 8.76 -22.48 -13.96
CA GLU A 95 9.67 -21.37 -13.71
C GLU A 95 9.64 -21.05 -12.21
N THR A 96 10.81 -21.10 -11.55
CA THR A 96 10.94 -20.85 -10.10
C THR A 96 11.45 -19.45 -9.83
N GLY A 97 11.07 -18.84 -8.69
CA GLY A 97 11.54 -17.50 -8.31
C GLY A 97 10.66 -16.36 -8.85
N HIS A 98 9.49 -16.69 -9.40
CA HIS A 98 8.45 -15.71 -9.67
C HIS A 98 8.03 -15.08 -8.35
N HIS A 99 7.95 -13.75 -8.31
CA HIS A 99 7.62 -13.03 -7.09
C HIS A 99 6.76 -11.81 -7.36
N ARG A 100 5.97 -11.40 -6.36
CA ARG A 100 5.25 -10.12 -6.37
C ARG A 100 5.23 -9.50 -4.98
N GLN A 101 5.10 -8.18 -4.92
CA GLN A 101 4.83 -7.48 -3.68
C GLN A 101 3.34 -7.59 -3.29
N LEU A 102 3.09 -7.76 -2.00
CA LEU A 102 1.78 -7.76 -1.37
C LEU A 102 1.79 -6.75 -0.21
N ALA A 103 0.94 -5.73 -0.28
CA ALA A 103 0.68 -4.80 0.81
C ALA A 103 -0.26 -5.47 1.83
N THR A 104 0.15 -5.51 3.10
CA THR A 104 -0.59 -6.17 4.19
C THR A 104 -0.74 -5.25 5.39
N MET A 105 -1.52 -5.68 6.40
CA MET A 105 -1.63 -4.97 7.67
C MET A 105 -0.30 -4.89 8.46
N MET A 106 0.67 -5.76 8.15
CA MET A 106 1.99 -5.75 8.78
C MET A 106 3.03 -4.97 7.96
N GLY A 107 2.63 -4.30 6.88
CA GLY A 107 3.55 -3.71 5.90
C GLY A 107 3.59 -4.48 4.58
N THR A 108 4.48 -4.07 3.68
CA THR A 108 4.69 -4.72 2.38
C THR A 108 5.62 -5.92 2.50
N VAL A 109 5.22 -7.05 1.93
CA VAL A 109 5.98 -8.31 1.87
C VAL A 109 6.09 -8.80 0.44
N THR A 110 7.07 -9.66 0.17
CA THR A 110 7.27 -10.31 -1.13
C THR A 110 6.78 -11.76 -1.06
N VAL A 111 5.83 -12.11 -1.92
CA VAL A 111 5.39 -13.49 -2.12
C VAL A 111 6.22 -14.07 -3.26
N THR A 112 7.04 -15.09 -2.97
CA THR A 112 7.75 -15.90 -3.98
C THR A 112 6.97 -17.19 -4.25
N ARG A 113 6.93 -17.64 -5.51
CA ARG A 113 6.09 -18.74 -5.99
C ARG A 113 6.66 -19.44 -7.22
N CYS A 114 6.15 -20.62 -7.50
CA CYS A 114 6.39 -21.38 -8.72
C CYS A 114 5.35 -21.01 -9.79
N ALA A 115 5.81 -20.85 -11.03
CA ALA A 115 4.95 -20.51 -12.16
C ALA A 115 4.91 -21.65 -13.17
N TRP A 116 3.70 -22.12 -13.47
CA TRP A 116 3.47 -23.14 -14.49
C TRP A 116 3.04 -22.49 -15.81
N ARG A 117 3.68 -22.89 -16.90
CA ARG A 117 3.55 -22.30 -18.24
C ARG A 117 3.12 -23.34 -19.29
N ALA A 118 2.36 -22.89 -20.27
CA ALA A 118 2.15 -23.54 -21.57
C ALA A 118 2.14 -22.45 -22.67
N PRO A 119 2.52 -22.77 -23.92
CA PRO A 119 2.38 -21.83 -25.04
C PRO A 119 0.92 -21.39 -25.21
N GLY A 120 0.68 -20.10 -25.45
CA GLY A 120 -0.65 -19.54 -25.67
C GLY A 120 -1.56 -19.45 -24.43
N ALA A 121 -1.18 -20.01 -23.29
CA ALA A 121 -2.01 -20.05 -22.08
C ALA A 121 -1.49 -19.15 -20.96
N ALA A 122 -2.41 -18.62 -20.14
CA ALA A 122 -2.06 -17.80 -18.99
C ALA A 122 -1.24 -18.56 -17.94
N ASN A 123 -0.52 -17.82 -17.13
CA ASN A 123 0.38 -18.36 -16.11
C ASN A 123 -0.38 -18.90 -14.90
N LEU A 124 -0.16 -20.16 -14.52
CA LEU A 124 -0.80 -20.77 -13.36
C LEU A 124 0.13 -20.73 -12.15
N TYR A 125 -0.39 -20.29 -10.99
CA TYR A 125 0.34 -20.15 -9.73
C TYR A 125 -0.39 -20.91 -8.61
N PRO A 126 -0.06 -22.19 -8.35
CA PRO A 126 -0.73 -22.98 -7.30
C PRO A 126 -0.66 -22.34 -5.91
N ALA A 127 0.45 -21.69 -5.57
CA ALA A 127 0.59 -20.93 -4.32
C ALA A 127 -0.43 -19.78 -4.18
N ASP A 128 -0.84 -19.12 -5.27
CA ASP A 128 -1.81 -18.01 -5.20
C ASP A 128 -3.19 -18.53 -4.79
N ALA A 129 -3.62 -19.66 -5.34
CA ALA A 129 -4.86 -20.32 -4.99
C ALA A 129 -4.83 -20.84 -3.53
N ALA A 130 -3.74 -21.51 -3.13
CA ALA A 130 -3.58 -22.04 -1.77
C ALA A 130 -3.47 -20.96 -0.67
N LEU A 131 -3.18 -19.70 -1.05
CA LEU A 131 -3.15 -18.53 -0.17
C LEU A 131 -4.35 -17.60 -0.37
N SER A 132 -5.29 -17.94 -1.27
CA SER A 132 -6.39 -17.08 -1.71
C SER A 132 -5.96 -15.64 -2.02
N LEU A 133 -4.83 -15.49 -2.74
CA LEU A 133 -4.27 -14.17 -3.01
C LEU A 133 -5.15 -13.38 -3.98
N PRO A 134 -5.41 -12.09 -3.69
CA PRO A 134 -6.14 -11.23 -4.61
C PRO A 134 -5.35 -11.00 -5.89
N ALA A 135 -6.00 -10.59 -6.98
CA ALA A 135 -5.32 -10.20 -8.21
C ALA A 135 -4.45 -8.93 -8.02
N GLY A 136 -4.91 -8.01 -7.16
CA GLY A 136 -4.22 -6.75 -6.85
C GLY A 136 -3.08 -6.87 -5.83
N ARG A 137 -2.45 -5.72 -5.51
CA ARG A 137 -1.34 -5.65 -4.55
C ARG A 137 -1.78 -5.71 -3.08
N HIS A 138 -3.01 -5.32 -2.75
CA HIS A 138 -3.49 -5.19 -1.36
C HIS A 138 -4.13 -6.49 -0.87
N SER A 139 -3.75 -6.97 0.31
CA SER A 139 -4.33 -8.21 0.86
C SER A 139 -5.79 -8.03 1.30
N ALA A 140 -6.56 -9.12 1.32
CA ALA A 140 -7.95 -9.08 1.78
C ALA A 140 -8.10 -8.59 3.24
N GLY A 141 -7.08 -8.78 4.10
CA GLY A 141 -7.05 -8.20 5.44
C GLY A 141 -6.90 -6.68 5.42
N LEU A 142 -6.05 -6.15 4.55
CA LEU A 142 -5.88 -4.70 4.36
C LEU A 142 -7.13 -4.07 3.71
N ALA A 143 -7.79 -4.76 2.78
CA ALA A 143 -9.06 -4.30 2.20
C ALA A 143 -10.19 -4.25 3.25
N ARG A 144 -10.31 -5.25 4.13
CA ARG A 144 -11.26 -5.22 5.26
C ARG A 144 -10.98 -4.06 6.22
N LEU A 145 -9.71 -3.79 6.52
CA LEU A 145 -9.33 -2.63 7.32
C LEU A 145 -9.69 -1.32 6.62
N ALA A 146 -9.45 -1.20 5.31
CA ALA A 146 -9.84 -0.04 4.51
C ALA A 146 -11.34 0.25 4.57
N VAL A 147 -12.19 -0.77 4.46
CA VAL A 147 -13.66 -0.64 4.63
C VAL A 147 -14.00 -0.19 6.05
N ARG A 148 -13.45 -0.83 7.09
CA ARG A 148 -13.70 -0.48 8.49
C ARG A 148 -13.39 0.99 8.78
N GLU A 149 -12.20 1.46 8.43
CA GLU A 149 -11.81 2.85 8.72
C GLU A 149 -12.57 3.85 7.84
N ALA A 150 -12.95 3.48 6.61
CA ALA A 150 -13.75 4.33 5.72
C ALA A 150 -15.21 4.51 6.19
N VAL A 151 -15.78 3.55 6.90
CA VAL A 151 -17.14 3.67 7.49
C VAL A 151 -17.16 4.68 8.64
N HIS A 152 -16.04 4.90 9.33
CA HIS A 152 -15.96 5.79 10.49
C HIS A 152 -15.67 7.26 10.17
N GLY A 153 -15.34 7.63 8.92
CA GLY A 153 -14.96 9.01 8.60
C GLY A 153 -14.65 9.27 7.12
N SER A 154 -13.80 10.26 6.85
CA SER A 154 -13.37 10.56 5.49
C SER A 154 -12.30 9.57 5.01
N PHE A 155 -12.16 9.41 3.69
CA PHE A 155 -11.08 8.60 3.11
C PHE A 155 -9.67 9.10 3.48
N ASP A 156 -9.51 10.40 3.79
CA ASP A 156 -8.25 10.96 4.29
C ASP A 156 -7.96 10.51 5.73
N ALA A 157 -8.97 10.55 6.60
CA ALA A 157 -8.86 10.01 7.97
C ALA A 157 -8.60 8.50 7.97
N ALA A 158 -9.30 7.75 7.10
CA ALA A 158 -9.08 6.31 6.93
C ALA A 158 -7.66 6.01 6.43
N GLN A 159 -7.14 6.77 5.46
CA GLN A 159 -5.75 6.62 5.02
C GLN A 159 -4.76 6.92 6.15
N ALA A 160 -4.98 7.99 6.92
CA ALA A 160 -4.12 8.36 8.05
C ALA A 160 -4.11 7.26 9.14
N ALA A 161 -5.27 6.72 9.51
CA ALA A 161 -5.40 5.63 10.47
C ALA A 161 -4.66 4.36 10.02
N ILE A 162 -4.81 3.97 8.75
CA ILE A 162 -4.09 2.82 8.18
C ILE A 162 -2.59 3.09 8.10
N THR A 163 -2.17 4.31 7.75
CA THR A 163 -0.75 4.68 7.65
C THR A 163 -0.07 4.65 9.01
N SER A 164 -0.74 5.14 10.06
CA SER A 164 -0.28 5.05 11.45
C SER A 164 -0.14 3.59 11.90
N ARG A 165 -1.15 2.75 11.64
CA ARG A 165 -1.18 1.36 12.11
C ARG A 165 -0.27 0.41 11.33
N CYS A 166 -0.19 0.56 10.02
CA CYS A 166 0.39 -0.42 9.09
C CYS A 166 1.59 0.10 8.29
N GLY A 167 1.94 1.39 8.44
CA GLY A 167 2.86 2.09 7.55
C GLY A 167 2.20 2.47 6.21
N PRO A 168 2.95 3.12 5.28
CA PRO A 168 2.42 3.64 4.01
C PRO A 168 2.17 2.51 2.98
N VAL A 169 1.19 1.64 3.26
CA VAL A 169 0.87 0.43 2.46
C VAL A 169 -0.22 0.65 1.40
N ILE A 170 -1.00 1.72 1.51
CA ILE A 170 -2.12 2.03 0.61
C ILE A 170 -2.29 3.54 0.43
N GLY A 171 -2.45 3.99 -0.81
CA GLY A 171 -2.76 5.40 -1.12
C GLY A 171 -4.28 5.64 -1.18
N LYS A 172 -4.73 6.88 -0.97
CA LYS A 172 -6.15 7.29 -0.98
C LYS A 172 -6.98 6.67 -2.12
N ARG A 173 -6.49 6.73 -3.36
CA ARG A 173 -7.21 6.20 -4.54
C ARG A 173 -7.38 4.69 -4.47
N GLN A 174 -6.35 3.96 -4.05
CA GLN A 174 -6.39 2.50 -3.87
C GLN A 174 -7.30 2.09 -2.72
N LEU A 175 -7.36 2.91 -1.66
CA LEU A 175 -8.29 2.72 -0.55
C LEU A 175 -9.74 2.86 -1.04
N GLN A 176 -10.04 3.92 -1.80
CA GLN A 176 -11.36 4.10 -2.44
C GLN A 176 -11.70 2.93 -3.38
N GLU A 177 -10.79 2.51 -4.25
CA GLU A 177 -10.97 1.34 -5.13
C GLU A 177 -11.26 0.06 -4.34
N ALA A 178 -10.54 -0.19 -3.24
CA ALA A 178 -10.76 -1.35 -2.39
C ALA A 178 -12.12 -1.32 -1.67
N VAL A 179 -12.58 -0.14 -1.24
CA VAL A 179 -13.90 0.02 -0.61
C VAL A 179 -15.02 -0.14 -1.64
N VAL A 180 -14.89 0.43 -2.84
CA VAL A 180 -15.85 0.25 -3.94
C VAL A 180 -15.92 -1.22 -4.37
N ALA A 181 -14.78 -1.90 -4.51
CA ALA A 181 -14.74 -3.32 -4.85
C ALA A 181 -15.36 -4.22 -3.77
N ALA A 182 -15.26 -3.82 -2.49
CA ALA A 182 -15.89 -4.52 -1.37
C ALA A 182 -17.40 -4.22 -1.22
N ALA A 183 -17.92 -3.22 -1.93
CA ALA A 183 -19.33 -2.80 -1.93
C ALA A 183 -20.13 -3.37 -3.12
N ALA A 184 -19.54 -4.26 -3.92
CA ALA A 184 -20.14 -4.80 -5.15
C ALA A 184 -21.39 -5.67 -4.93
N ASP A 185 -21.66 -6.09 -3.70
CA ASP A 185 -22.83 -6.87 -3.28
C ASP A 185 -23.98 -6.02 -2.73
N ILE A 186 -23.77 -4.71 -2.50
CA ILE A 186 -24.79 -3.82 -1.89
C ILE A 186 -26.05 -3.74 -2.75
N ASP A 187 -25.93 -3.61 -4.07
CA ASP A 187 -27.09 -3.54 -4.98
C ASP A 187 -27.89 -4.85 -4.97
N ALA A 188 -27.19 -6.00 -4.92
CA ALA A 188 -27.81 -7.32 -4.83
C ALA A 188 -28.50 -7.54 -3.48
N PHE A 189 -27.90 -7.04 -2.39
CA PHE A 189 -28.53 -7.04 -1.07
C PHE A 189 -29.83 -6.23 -1.06
N TYR A 190 -29.83 -4.99 -1.57
CA TYR A 190 -31.05 -4.19 -1.63
C TYR A 190 -32.11 -4.77 -2.57
N ALA A 191 -31.71 -5.40 -3.69
CA ALA A 191 -32.63 -6.09 -4.58
C ALA A 191 -33.37 -7.27 -3.90
N GLN A 192 -32.70 -7.97 -2.97
CA GLN A 192 -33.33 -9.03 -2.16
C GLN A 192 -34.25 -8.50 -1.06
N GLN A 193 -34.08 -7.24 -0.64
CA GLN A 193 -34.88 -6.58 0.40
C GLN A 193 -36.10 -5.82 -0.16
N ILE A 194 -36.37 -5.91 -1.48
CA ILE A 194 -37.59 -5.37 -2.07
C ILE A 194 -38.77 -6.24 -1.60
N PRO A 195 -39.73 -5.71 -0.83
CA PRO A 195 -40.89 -6.48 -0.41
C PRO A 195 -41.71 -6.88 -1.64
N LEU A 196 -42.22 -8.12 -1.63
CA LEU A 196 -43.14 -8.60 -2.67
C LEU A 196 -44.43 -7.76 -2.67
N PRO A 197 -45.10 -7.60 -3.82
CA PRO A 197 -46.35 -6.85 -3.89
C PRO A 197 -47.44 -7.58 -3.07
N CYS A 198 -47.76 -6.99 -1.94
CA CYS A 198 -48.77 -7.45 -0.98
C CYS A 198 -50.20 -7.08 -1.41
N THR A 199 -51.18 -7.73 -0.78
CA THR A 199 -52.60 -7.40 -0.99
C THR A 199 -52.98 -6.11 -0.27
N ALA A 200 -54.14 -5.53 -0.61
CA ALA A 200 -54.63 -4.28 -0.01
C ALA A 200 -54.93 -4.37 1.50
N GLU A 201 -54.91 -5.57 2.08
CA GLU A 201 -55.16 -5.83 3.51
C GLU A 201 -53.87 -5.78 4.36
N GLU A 202 -52.69 -5.77 3.74
CA GLU A 202 -51.40 -5.79 4.43
C GLU A 202 -50.77 -4.38 4.54
N LEU A 203 -50.49 -3.95 5.77
CA LEU A 203 -50.00 -2.60 6.06
C LEU A 203 -48.47 -2.48 5.88
N LEU A 204 -48.04 -1.79 4.82
CA LEU A 204 -46.63 -1.38 4.66
C LEU A 204 -46.30 -0.16 5.53
N VAL A 205 -45.57 -0.37 6.63
CA VAL A 205 -45.07 0.71 7.49
C VAL A 205 -43.63 1.07 7.13
N LEU A 206 -43.40 2.32 6.70
CA LEU A 206 -42.07 2.85 6.39
C LEU A 206 -41.71 3.98 7.36
N SER A 207 -40.57 3.86 8.06
CA SER A 207 -39.99 4.91 8.89
C SER A 207 -38.74 5.50 8.21
N GLY A 208 -38.78 6.80 7.90
CA GLY A 208 -37.70 7.50 7.19
C GLY A 208 -36.96 8.50 8.08
N ALA A 209 -35.64 8.36 8.17
CA ALA A 209 -34.76 9.38 8.76
C ALA A 209 -34.01 10.14 7.65
N ARG A 210 -33.98 11.48 7.71
CA ARG A 210 -33.29 12.32 6.72
C ARG A 210 -31.93 12.78 7.24
N GLN A 211 -30.84 12.18 6.74
CA GLN A 211 -29.49 12.69 6.99
C GLN A 211 -29.21 13.89 6.08
N GLY A 212 -29.11 15.09 6.65
CA GLY A 212 -28.66 16.27 5.91
C GLY A 212 -27.16 16.21 5.63
N ARG A 213 -26.74 16.24 4.36
CA ARG A 213 -25.36 16.59 4.02
C ARG A 213 -25.22 18.10 4.18
N GLY A 214 -24.51 18.54 5.21
CA GLY A 214 -24.28 19.96 5.45
C GLY A 214 -23.37 20.54 4.37
N ASP A 215 -23.92 21.39 3.50
CA ASP A 215 -23.11 22.22 2.61
C ASP A 215 -22.24 23.15 3.45
N ALA A 216 -20.92 23.06 3.28
CA ALA A 216 -19.99 23.98 3.93
C ALA A 216 -20.32 25.42 3.49
N PRO A 217 -20.33 26.41 4.41
CA PRO A 217 -20.83 27.74 4.10
C PRO A 217 -19.97 28.41 3.01
N ARG A 218 -20.52 28.44 1.80
CA ARG A 218 -19.96 29.13 0.64
C ARG A 218 -19.90 30.61 0.98
N ARG A 219 -18.71 31.12 1.35
CA ARG A 219 -18.50 32.53 1.67
C ARG A 219 -19.08 33.39 0.56
N LEU A 220 -20.15 34.11 0.86
CA LEU A 220 -20.71 35.13 -0.02
C LEU A 220 -19.63 36.20 -0.21
N ALA A 221 -19.08 36.27 -1.42
CA ALA A 221 -18.20 37.37 -1.80
C ALA A 221 -19.03 38.65 -1.74
N ALA A 222 -18.63 39.59 -0.88
CA ALA A 222 -19.32 40.87 -0.72
C ALA A 222 -19.42 41.59 -2.07
N GLY A 223 -20.62 42.06 -2.41
CA GLY A 223 -20.90 42.66 -3.71
C GLY A 223 -20.06 43.91 -3.96
N ARG A 224 -19.41 43.95 -5.13
CA ARG A 224 -18.80 45.17 -5.67
C ARG A 224 -19.91 46.03 -6.29
N PRO A 225 -20.15 47.27 -5.85
CA PRO A 225 -21.20 48.10 -6.43
C PRO A 225 -20.84 48.47 -7.88
N ALA A 226 -21.86 48.51 -8.75
CA ALA A 226 -21.69 48.87 -10.15
C ALA A 226 -21.53 50.39 -10.32
N GLY A 227 -20.43 50.81 -10.94
CA GLY A 227 -20.21 52.18 -11.42
C GLY A 227 -20.29 52.23 -12.94
N GLY A 228 -20.96 53.26 -13.48
CA GLY A 228 -21.28 53.38 -14.90
C GLY A 228 -20.08 53.58 -15.84
N ARG A 229 -20.33 53.34 -17.14
CA ARG A 229 -19.35 53.28 -18.24
C ARG A 229 -19.18 54.65 -18.92
N ALA A 230 -17.94 55.06 -19.18
CA ALA A 230 -17.61 56.15 -20.12
C ALA A 230 -16.28 55.84 -20.86
N PRO A 231 -16.11 56.27 -22.14
CA PRO A 231 -15.01 55.85 -23.01
C PRO A 231 -13.74 56.72 -22.88
N PRO A 232 -12.58 56.27 -23.43
CA PRO A 232 -11.32 57.02 -23.34
C PRO A 232 -11.29 58.25 -24.27
N ARG A 233 -10.55 59.27 -23.86
CA ARG A 233 -10.09 60.39 -24.70
C ARG A 233 -8.57 60.57 -24.56
N GLU A 234 -7.97 61.15 -25.60
CA GLU A 234 -6.54 61.10 -25.85
C GLU A 234 -5.67 62.04 -24.98
N VAL A 235 -4.36 61.82 -25.10
CA VAL A 235 -3.26 62.47 -24.37
C VAL A 235 -3.14 63.97 -24.70
N PRO A 236 -2.44 64.75 -23.86
CA PRO A 236 -1.16 65.26 -24.37
C PRO A 236 0.00 65.24 -23.35
N HIS A 237 1.22 65.09 -23.89
CA HIS A 237 2.50 65.22 -23.18
C HIS A 237 3.03 66.66 -23.33
N PRO A 238 3.66 67.23 -22.27
CA PRO A 238 5.11 67.51 -22.28
C PRO A 238 5.73 67.24 -20.88
N ALA A 239 7.00 67.57 -20.56
CA ALA A 239 8.26 67.34 -21.29
C ALA A 239 9.46 67.59 -20.33
N GLY A 240 10.57 66.85 -20.49
CA GLY A 240 11.88 67.15 -19.85
C GLY A 240 12.14 66.51 -18.49
N LEU A 241 13.39 66.23 -18.07
CA LEU A 241 14.71 66.38 -18.74
C LEU A 241 15.74 65.41 -18.07
N ARG A 242 16.69 64.89 -18.87
CA ARG A 242 18.07 64.43 -18.51
C ARG A 242 18.20 63.37 -17.39
N GLY A 243 18.58 62.13 -17.72
CA GLY A 243 19.98 61.66 -17.67
C GLY A 243 20.13 60.62 -16.54
N GLU A 244 21.04 59.65 -16.50
CA GLU A 244 22.09 59.19 -17.43
C GLU A 244 22.11 57.64 -17.49
N ALA A 245 23.09 57.04 -18.18
CA ALA A 245 23.19 55.60 -18.41
C ALA A 245 23.88 54.81 -17.27
N LEU A 246 23.46 53.55 -17.12
CA LEU A 246 24.25 52.31 -16.90
C LEU A 246 25.72 52.43 -16.42
N PRO A 247 26.17 51.53 -15.50
CA PRO A 247 26.49 50.17 -15.97
C PRO A 247 26.14 48.99 -15.05
N GLN A 248 26.06 47.82 -15.67
CA GLN A 248 26.06 46.50 -15.03
C GLN A 248 27.50 46.11 -14.64
N ALA A 249 27.72 45.48 -13.48
CA ALA A 249 28.98 44.78 -13.22
C ALA A 249 28.90 43.70 -12.12
N HIS A 250 29.45 42.51 -12.42
CA HIS A 250 29.95 41.47 -11.50
C HIS A 250 28.94 40.71 -10.59
N GLY A 251 29.15 39.43 -10.22
CA GLY A 251 30.19 38.49 -10.67
C GLY A 251 30.26 37.20 -9.81
N HIS A 252 31.13 36.28 -10.23
CA HIS A 252 31.63 35.07 -9.55
C HIS A 252 30.83 33.75 -9.54
N ALA A 253 31.54 32.70 -9.97
CA ALA A 253 31.22 31.27 -9.86
C ALA A 253 31.95 30.61 -8.67
N GLY A 254 31.52 29.41 -8.24
CA GLY A 254 32.10 28.79 -7.03
C GLY A 254 31.81 27.29 -6.76
N ARG A 255 32.10 26.40 -7.72
CA ARG A 255 32.40 24.95 -7.59
C ARG A 255 31.81 24.12 -6.42
N GLY A 256 31.08 23.06 -6.76
CA GLY A 256 30.81 21.93 -5.86
C GLY A 256 31.99 20.97 -5.68
N LEU A 257 32.05 20.28 -4.53
CA LEU A 257 33.07 19.29 -4.17
C LEU A 257 32.45 17.89 -4.03
N ARG A 258 32.71 17.02 -5.01
CA ARG A 258 32.48 15.56 -4.88
C ARG A 258 33.67 14.94 -4.13
N ARG A 259 33.44 14.38 -2.93
CA ARG A 259 34.42 13.48 -2.30
C ARG A 259 34.34 12.09 -2.93
N ARG A 260 35.46 11.58 -3.45
CA ARG A 260 35.67 10.15 -3.74
C ARG A 260 36.57 9.57 -2.64
N SER A 261 36.16 8.46 -2.06
CA SER A 261 36.99 7.65 -1.17
C SER A 261 38.08 6.92 -1.95
N ARG A 262 39.27 6.78 -1.35
CA ARG A 262 40.37 5.93 -1.82
C ARG A 262 40.96 5.21 -0.61
N THR A 263 40.91 3.89 -0.65
CA THR A 263 41.51 2.99 0.35
C THR A 263 42.95 2.62 -0.09
N PRO A 264 43.93 2.56 0.81
CA PRO A 264 45.18 1.85 0.59
C PRO A 264 45.12 0.40 1.15
N PRO A 265 45.90 -0.55 0.61
CA PRO A 265 45.94 -1.94 1.08
C PRO A 265 46.90 -2.13 2.28
N ALA A 266 46.71 -3.23 3.01
CA ALA A 266 47.64 -3.74 4.03
C ALA A 266 48.39 -4.98 3.51
N PRO A 267 49.59 -5.27 4.04
CA PRO A 267 50.07 -6.64 4.22
C PRO A 267 49.42 -7.30 5.46
#